data_AF-A0A8D8RH50-F1
#
_entry.id   AF-A0A8D8RH50-F1
#
_cell.length_a   1.000
_cell.length_b   1.000
_cell.length_c   1.000
_cell.angle_alpha   90.00
_cell.angle_beta   90.00
_cell.angle_gamma   90.00
#
_symmetry.space_group_name_H-M   'P 1'
#
loop_
_entity.id
_entity.type
_entity.pdbx_description
1 polymer ?
#
loop_
_entity_poly.entity_id
_entity_poly.type
_entity_poly.pdbx_seq_one_letter_code
_entity_poly.pdbx_strand_id
1 'polypeptide(L)'
;MEDDESDVNDVFGITTVVNITNKKHVECVQQLRQLLTDLAEEHADDRIKAFVQKLLSNDSQNVGLLINERFVNIPPQISVPLLQGLNKEIQSARDKKMPYDFQYYILISKLYKTDPTTTSKKKKNKQTGQPEPDILFSNAEEEVFDEESDLKFEFSVKNESDSGMVGGWMEDDATMTPYRRVLIISASKMDTIISKINAFVN
;
A
#
# COMPACT_ATOMS: atom_id res chain seq x y z
N MET A 1 7.64 33.54 27.32
CA MET A 1 6.81 33.28 26.13
C MET A 1 7.81 32.76 25.12
N GLU A 2 8.01 31.45 25.13
CA GLU A 2 8.90 30.79 24.17
C GLU A 2 8.11 30.63 22.88
N ASP A 3 8.70 31.11 21.79
CA ASP A 3 8.18 31.04 20.44
C ASP A 3 8.00 29.58 20.02
N ASP A 4 6.74 29.15 19.84
CA ASP A 4 6.37 27.97 19.04
C ASP A 4 6.65 28.32 17.56
N GLU A 5 7.92 28.35 17.17
CA GLU A 5 8.29 28.09 15.78
C GLU A 5 7.99 26.61 15.53
N SER A 6 6.75 26.31 15.13
CA SER A 6 6.47 25.04 14.48
C SER A 6 7.35 24.96 13.25
N ASP A 7 8.41 24.17 13.35
CA ASP A 7 9.42 23.99 12.33
C ASP A 7 8.71 23.67 11.01
N VAL A 8 8.83 24.56 10.02
CA VAL A 8 8.25 24.41 8.66
C VAL A 8 8.83 23.18 7.92
N ASN A 9 9.66 22.40 8.61
CA ASN A 9 10.39 21.22 8.17
C ASN A 9 9.78 19.89 8.64
N ASP A 10 8.71 19.89 9.44
CA ASP A 10 8.10 18.64 9.89
C ASP A 10 7.36 17.92 8.76
N VAL A 11 7.80 16.70 8.45
CA VAL A 11 7.21 15.84 7.41
C VAL A 11 6.19 14.89 8.03
N PHE A 12 4.90 15.19 7.83
CA PHE A 12 3.79 14.39 8.36
C PHE A 12 3.34 13.23 7.45
N GLY A 13 3.85 13.18 6.23
CA GLY A 13 3.59 12.13 5.26
C GLY A 13 4.43 12.26 4.01
N ILE A 14 4.51 11.17 3.26
CA ILE A 14 5.27 11.05 2.02
C ILE A 14 4.44 10.30 0.98
N THR A 15 4.32 10.90 -0.20
CA THR A 15 3.70 10.28 -1.37
C THR A 15 4.68 10.42 -2.53
N THR A 16 5.28 9.32 -2.96
CA THR A 16 6.32 9.32 -3.99
C THR A 16 6.33 8.04 -4.81
N VAL A 17 6.97 8.06 -5.97
CA VAL A 17 7.19 6.88 -6.80
C VAL A 17 8.67 6.68 -7.13
N VAL A 18 9.16 5.47 -6.90
CA VAL A 18 10.50 5.04 -7.31
C VAL A 18 10.38 4.20 -8.57
N ASN A 19 10.97 4.63 -9.68
CA ASN A 19 11.09 3.77 -10.86
C ASN A 19 12.09 2.62 -10.58
N ILE A 20 11.57 1.45 -10.26
CA ILE A 20 12.35 0.26 -9.93
C ILE A 20 12.87 -0.49 -11.17
N THR A 21 12.35 -0.18 -12.37
CA THR A 21 12.89 -0.70 -13.64
C THR A 21 14.12 0.10 -14.07
N ASN A 22 14.02 1.43 -14.15
CA ASN A 22 15.14 2.29 -14.52
C ASN A 22 16.28 2.23 -13.50
N LYS A 23 15.97 2.10 -12.21
CA LYS A 23 16.98 2.00 -11.14
C LYS A 23 17.41 0.56 -10.82
N LYS A 24 17.12 -0.43 -11.66
CA LYS A 24 17.45 -1.87 -11.43
C LYS A 24 18.94 -2.17 -11.19
N HIS A 25 19.85 -1.25 -11.49
CA HIS A 25 21.29 -1.41 -11.25
C HIS A 25 21.72 -0.91 -9.87
N VAL A 26 20.84 -0.23 -9.13
CA VAL A 26 21.09 0.21 -7.75
C VAL A 26 20.86 -0.96 -6.81
N GLU A 27 21.81 -1.25 -5.93
CA GLU A 27 21.80 -2.42 -5.04
C GLU A 27 20.50 -2.55 -4.23
N CYS A 28 20.05 -1.48 -3.57
CA CYS A 28 18.80 -1.51 -2.79
C CYS A 28 17.56 -1.80 -3.66
N VAL A 29 17.57 -1.40 -4.93
CA VAL A 29 16.48 -1.69 -5.88
C VAL A 29 16.55 -3.14 -6.35
N GLN A 30 17.75 -3.71 -6.49
CA GLN A 30 17.92 -5.14 -6.77
C GLN A 30 17.37 -5.98 -5.62
N GLN A 31 17.75 -5.64 -4.39
CA GLN A 31 17.25 -6.30 -3.18
C GLN A 31 15.73 -6.20 -3.07
N LEU A 32 15.15 -5.01 -3.36
CA LEU A 32 13.70 -4.83 -3.38
C LEU A 32 13.00 -5.69 -4.44
N ARG A 33 13.55 -5.76 -5.66
CA ARG A 33 12.99 -6.60 -6.73
C ARG A 33 13.06 -8.08 -6.37
N GLN A 34 14.16 -8.50 -5.76
CA GLN A 34 14.33 -9.86 -5.28
C GLN A 34 13.30 -10.17 -4.19
N LEU A 35 13.18 -9.29 -3.19
CA LEU A 35 12.19 -9.41 -2.11
C LEU A 35 10.76 -9.55 -2.65
N LEU A 36 10.35 -8.70 -3.60
CA LEU A 36 9.02 -8.79 -4.22
C LEU A 36 8.80 -10.12 -4.95
N THR A 37 9.85 -10.65 -5.58
CA THR A 37 9.79 -11.95 -6.26
C THR A 37 9.67 -13.08 -5.25
N ASP A 38 10.50 -13.09 -4.21
CA ASP A 38 10.51 -14.12 -3.16
C ASP A 38 9.17 -14.16 -2.41
N LEU A 39 8.63 -12.99 -2.05
CA LEU A 39 7.32 -12.88 -1.40
C LEU A 39 6.18 -13.39 -2.30
N ALA A 40 6.25 -13.13 -3.61
CA ALA A 40 5.27 -13.68 -4.54
C ALA A 40 5.40 -15.20 -4.65
N GLU A 41 6.63 -15.71 -4.73
CA GLU A 41 6.95 -17.15 -4.80
C GLU A 41 6.39 -17.90 -3.57
N GLU A 42 6.50 -17.30 -2.39
CA GLU A 42 6.06 -17.89 -1.12
C GLU A 42 4.54 -17.77 -0.89
N HIS A 43 3.93 -16.62 -1.22
CA HIS A 43 2.59 -16.30 -0.73
C HIS A 43 1.52 -16.10 -1.81
N ALA A 44 1.90 -15.93 -3.08
CA ALA A 44 0.93 -15.69 -4.15
C ALA A 44 0.47 -17.01 -4.82
N ASP A 45 -0.57 -16.94 -5.65
CA ASP A 45 -0.95 -18.04 -6.53
C ASP A 45 -0.05 -18.09 -7.79
N ASP A 46 -0.09 -19.20 -8.53
CA ASP A 46 0.77 -19.42 -9.71
C ASP A 46 0.58 -18.34 -10.79
N ARG A 47 -0.62 -17.77 -10.93
CA ARG A 47 -0.91 -16.71 -11.90
C ARG A 47 -0.19 -15.42 -11.51
N ILE A 48 -0.26 -15.04 -10.24
CA ILE A 48 0.39 -13.84 -9.70
C ILE A 48 1.90 -14.01 -9.72
N LYS A 49 2.43 -15.19 -9.33
CA LYS A 49 3.87 -15.50 -9.41
C LYS A 49 4.42 -15.27 -10.81
N ALA A 50 3.82 -15.92 -11.80
CA ALA A 50 4.23 -15.78 -13.20
C ALA A 50 4.14 -14.32 -13.68
N PHE A 51 3.11 -13.59 -13.23
CA PHE A 51 2.96 -12.17 -13.56
C PHE A 51 4.07 -11.32 -12.95
N VAL A 52 4.36 -11.47 -11.64
CA VAL A 52 5.42 -10.71 -10.94
C VAL A 52 6.78 -10.99 -11.54
N GLN A 53 7.11 -12.27 -11.79
CA GLN A 53 8.37 -12.65 -12.44
C GLN A 53 8.51 -11.99 -13.82
N LYS A 54 7.45 -12.03 -14.64
CA LYS A 54 7.44 -11.39 -15.96
C LYS A 54 7.57 -9.86 -15.85
N LEU A 55 6.82 -9.24 -14.94
CA LEU A 55 6.80 -7.81 -14.71
C LEU A 55 8.19 -7.29 -14.29
N LEU A 56 8.85 -8.00 -13.36
CA LEU A 56 10.17 -7.65 -12.84
C LEU A 56 11.34 -8.19 -13.68
N SER A 57 11.08 -8.91 -14.77
CA SER A 57 12.12 -9.26 -15.76
C SER A 57 12.04 -8.43 -17.03
N ASN A 58 10.91 -7.74 -17.26
CA ASN A 58 10.70 -6.93 -18.45
C ASN A 58 11.25 -5.51 -18.27
N ASP A 59 12.40 -5.25 -18.87
CA ASP A 59 13.04 -3.93 -18.83
C ASP A 59 12.44 -2.90 -19.79
N SER A 60 11.56 -3.32 -20.69
CA SER A 60 10.90 -2.41 -21.65
C SER A 60 9.73 -1.64 -21.06
N GLN A 61 9.21 -2.08 -19.90
CA GLN A 61 8.06 -1.47 -19.24
C GLN A 61 8.48 -0.96 -17.86
N ASN A 62 8.32 0.35 -17.63
CA ASN A 62 8.66 0.92 -16.33
C ASN A 62 7.63 0.49 -15.28
N VAL A 63 8.16 0.07 -14.13
CA VAL A 63 7.38 -0.24 -12.93
C VAL A 63 7.73 0.77 -11.87
N GLY A 64 6.71 1.40 -11.28
CA GLY A 64 6.86 2.33 -10.18
C GLY A 64 6.54 1.66 -8.85
N LEU A 65 7.45 1.73 -7.87
CA LEU A 65 7.09 1.45 -6.49
C LEU A 65 6.46 2.73 -5.92
N LEU A 66 5.15 2.69 -5.67
CA LEU A 66 4.41 3.77 -5.02
C LEU A 66 4.58 3.64 -3.52
N ILE A 67 5.01 4.72 -2.88
CA ILE A 67 5.08 4.86 -1.43
C ILE A 67 4.07 5.94 -1.07
N ASN A 68 3.07 5.58 -0.28
CA ASN A 68 2.04 6.49 0.20
C ASN A 68 1.87 6.25 1.70
N GLU A 69 2.51 7.07 2.52
CA GLU A 69 2.57 6.91 3.97
C GLU A 69 2.33 8.24 4.66
N ARG A 70 1.71 8.20 5.83
CA ARG A 70 1.49 9.37 6.70
C ARG A 70 1.38 8.90 8.14
N PHE A 71 1.53 9.83 9.09
CA PHE A 71 1.25 9.49 10.47
C PHE A 71 -0.24 9.15 10.67
N VAL A 72 -0.49 8.23 11.61
CA VAL A 72 -1.83 7.67 11.90
C VAL A 72 -2.79 8.76 12.39
N ASN A 73 -2.28 9.78 13.09
CA ASN A 73 -3.07 10.90 13.61
C ASN A 73 -3.42 11.97 12.55
N ILE A 74 -2.87 11.87 11.34
CA ILE A 74 -3.20 12.78 10.25
C ILE A 74 -4.49 12.30 9.56
N PRO A 75 -5.42 13.19 9.16
CA PRO A 75 -6.63 12.77 8.47
C PRO A 75 -6.37 12.22 7.06
N PRO A 76 -7.14 11.23 6.57
CA PRO A 76 -6.98 10.65 5.23
C PRO A 76 -7.19 11.65 4.09
N GLN A 77 -7.89 12.76 4.32
CA GLN A 77 -8.15 13.82 3.33
C GLN A 77 -6.87 14.41 2.74
N ILE A 78 -5.75 14.39 3.50
CA ILE A 78 -4.46 14.88 3.01
C ILE A 78 -3.91 14.06 1.84
N SER A 79 -4.29 12.78 1.73
CA SER A 79 -3.81 11.89 0.67
C SER A 79 -4.20 12.36 -0.72
N VAL A 80 -5.37 13.03 -0.86
CA VAL A 80 -5.88 13.50 -2.14
C VAL A 80 -4.95 14.53 -2.79
N PRO A 81 -4.65 15.69 -2.16
CA PRO A 81 -3.75 16.66 -2.75
C PRO A 81 -2.32 16.11 -2.96
N LEU A 82 -1.85 15.21 -2.09
CA LEU A 82 -0.54 14.56 -2.23
C LEU A 82 -0.47 13.68 -3.49
N LEU A 83 -1.46 12.82 -3.69
CA LEU A 83 -1.55 11.96 -4.88
C LEU A 83 -1.78 12.78 -6.16
N GLN A 84 -2.60 13.82 -6.11
CA GLN A 84 -2.78 14.74 -7.23
C GLN A 84 -1.48 15.47 -7.60
N GLY A 85 -0.72 15.92 -6.59
CA GLY A 85 0.60 16.51 -6.77
C GLY A 85 1.57 15.55 -7.45
N LEU A 86 1.71 14.34 -6.90
CA LEU A 86 2.56 13.29 -7.46
C LEU A 86 2.16 12.96 -8.91
N ASN A 87 0.86 12.82 -9.20
CA ASN A 87 0.39 12.51 -10.55
C ASN A 87 0.75 13.62 -11.56
N LYS A 88 0.64 14.89 -11.17
CA LYS A 88 1.08 16.03 -12.00
C LYS A 88 2.60 16.03 -12.22
N GLU A 89 3.38 15.71 -11.20
CA GLU A 89 4.84 15.60 -11.30
C GLU A 89 5.25 14.47 -12.25
N ILE A 90 4.60 13.31 -12.17
CA ILE A 90 4.79 12.19 -13.09
C ILE A 90 4.45 12.61 -14.52
N GLN A 91 3.32 13.28 -14.73
CA GLN A 91 2.94 13.79 -16.06
C GLN A 91 4.00 14.78 -16.61
N SER A 92 4.45 15.73 -15.80
CA SER A 92 5.50 16.68 -16.20
C SER A 92 6.83 15.97 -16.53
N ALA A 93 7.19 14.94 -15.77
CA ALA A 93 8.37 14.14 -16.03
C ALA A 93 8.25 13.35 -17.36
N ARG A 94 7.05 12.80 -17.66
CA ARG A 94 6.76 12.13 -18.93
C ARG A 94 6.87 13.09 -20.11
N ASP A 95 6.32 14.30 -20.00
CA ASP A 95 6.42 15.34 -21.04
C ASP A 95 7.87 15.73 -21.32
N LYS A 96 8.72 15.73 -20.29
CA LYS A 96 10.17 15.95 -20.39
C LYS A 96 10.95 14.71 -20.85
N LYS A 97 10.27 13.62 -21.24
CA LYS A 97 10.85 12.34 -21.67
C LYS A 97 11.74 11.69 -20.60
N MET A 98 11.48 11.96 -19.33
CA MET A 98 12.13 11.25 -18.22
C MET A 98 11.53 9.84 -18.09
N PRO A 99 12.25 8.87 -17.48
CA PRO A 99 11.77 7.50 -17.35
C PRO A 99 10.71 7.40 -16.24
N TYR A 100 9.55 8.02 -16.42
CA TYR A 100 8.41 8.01 -15.50
C TYR A 100 7.11 7.63 -16.24
N ASP A 101 7.23 7.03 -17.42
CA ASP A 101 6.10 6.44 -18.16
C ASP A 101 5.87 5.02 -17.66
N PHE A 102 5.14 4.91 -16.54
CA PHE A 102 4.88 3.65 -15.87
C PHE A 102 3.75 2.87 -16.52
N GLN A 103 3.91 1.55 -16.62
CA GLN A 103 2.83 0.64 -17.00
C GLN A 103 2.06 0.14 -15.77
N TYR A 104 2.80 -0.10 -14.68
CA TYR A 104 2.26 -0.59 -13.42
C TYR A 104 2.87 0.14 -12.23
N TYR A 105 2.07 0.28 -11.19
CA TYR A 105 2.51 0.62 -9.84
C TYR A 105 2.44 -0.62 -8.95
N ILE A 106 3.42 -0.74 -8.06
CA ILE A 106 3.41 -1.67 -6.92
C ILE A 106 3.26 -0.83 -5.66
N LEU A 107 2.28 -1.16 -4.81
CA LEU A 107 2.06 -0.55 -3.50
C LEU A 107 2.04 -1.67 -2.45
N ILE A 108 2.71 -1.47 -1.31
CA ILE A 108 2.67 -2.41 -0.18
C ILE A 108 1.84 -1.78 0.94
N SER A 109 0.62 -2.27 1.08
CA SER A 109 -0.34 -1.79 2.07
C SER A 109 -0.21 -2.51 3.40
N LYS A 110 -0.39 -1.76 4.50
CA LYS A 110 -0.39 -2.28 5.87
C LYS A 110 -1.82 -2.49 6.32
N LEU A 111 -2.17 -3.74 6.64
CA LEU A 111 -3.53 -4.07 7.11
C LEU A 111 -3.51 -5.01 8.32
N TYR A 112 -4.62 -5.03 9.03
CA TYR A 112 -4.87 -5.88 10.18
C TYR A 112 -6.10 -6.73 9.92
N LYS A 113 -6.06 -7.98 10.33
CA LYS A 113 -7.20 -8.91 10.20
C LYS A 113 -7.63 -9.39 11.57
N THR A 114 -8.94 -9.35 11.84
CA THR A 114 -9.50 -9.96 13.05
C THR A 114 -9.40 -11.48 12.95
N ASP A 115 -9.06 -12.14 14.06
CA ASP A 115 -9.21 -13.58 14.15
C ASP A 115 -10.70 -13.96 14.10
N PRO A 116 -11.14 -14.83 13.17
CA PRO A 116 -12.54 -15.27 13.10
C PRO A 116 -13.00 -16.01 14.36
N THR A 117 -12.08 -16.48 15.22
CA THR A 117 -12.38 -17.19 16.47
C THR A 117 -12.76 -16.26 17.63
N THR A 118 -12.43 -14.97 17.59
CA THR A 118 -12.75 -14.01 18.68
C THR A 118 -14.05 -13.24 18.44
N THR A 119 -14.49 -13.12 17.19
CA THR A 119 -15.68 -12.34 16.79
C THR A 119 -17.01 -13.09 16.94
N SER A 120 -16.97 -14.38 17.30
CA SER A 120 -18.16 -15.26 17.40
C SER A 120 -19.18 -14.86 18.49
N LYS A 121 -18.86 -13.88 19.35
CA LYS A 121 -19.78 -13.42 20.42
C LYS A 121 -20.66 -12.21 20.05
N LYS A 122 -20.41 -11.45 18.97
CA LYS A 122 -21.13 -10.17 18.71
C LYS A 122 -21.97 -10.07 17.42
N LYS A 123 -21.78 -10.90 16.38
CA LYS A 123 -22.61 -10.83 15.15
C LYS A 123 -23.64 -11.96 15.09
N LYS A 124 -24.75 -11.84 15.83
CA LYS A 124 -25.90 -12.78 15.78
C LYS A 124 -26.91 -12.49 14.66
N ASN A 125 -26.56 -11.68 13.66
CA ASN A 125 -27.41 -11.35 12.52
C ASN A 125 -26.58 -11.09 11.25
N LYS A 126 -26.05 -12.14 10.62
CA LYS A 126 -25.83 -12.17 9.17
C LYS A 126 -25.68 -13.62 8.69
N GLN A 127 -26.14 -13.82 7.47
CA GLN A 127 -26.53 -15.09 6.86
C GLN A 127 -25.36 -16.04 6.61
N THR A 128 -25.74 -17.30 6.38
CA THR A 128 -24.96 -18.41 5.82
C THR A 128 -23.87 -17.99 4.83
N GLY A 129 -22.64 -17.90 5.34
CA GLY A 129 -21.40 -17.69 4.61
C GLY A 129 -20.25 -17.89 5.59
N GLN A 130 -19.09 -18.37 5.14
CA GLN A 130 -17.92 -18.48 6.01
C GLN A 130 -17.60 -17.10 6.61
N PRO A 131 -17.21 -17.01 7.89
CA PRO A 131 -16.85 -15.74 8.49
C PRO A 131 -15.56 -15.22 7.83
N GLU A 132 -15.69 -14.27 6.91
CA GLU A 132 -14.53 -13.53 6.40
C GLU A 132 -13.98 -12.64 7.53
N PRO A 133 -12.63 -12.56 7.66
CA PRO A 133 -12.02 -11.71 8.67
C PRO A 133 -12.33 -10.23 8.35
N ASP A 134 -12.73 -9.47 9.37
CA ASP A 134 -12.85 -8.01 9.24
C ASP A 134 -11.42 -7.45 8.99
N ILE A 135 -11.24 -6.71 7.89
CA ILE A 135 -9.97 -6.10 7.46
C ILE A 135 -9.95 -4.63 7.86
N LEU A 136 -8.83 -4.18 8.45
CA LEU A 136 -8.59 -2.78 8.77
C LEU A 136 -7.28 -2.31 8.12
N PHE A 137 -7.34 -1.32 7.25
CA PHE A 137 -6.14 -0.68 6.67
C PHE A 137 -5.55 0.34 7.65
N SER A 138 -4.22 0.46 7.65
CA SER A 138 -3.53 1.49 8.47
C SER A 138 -3.82 2.89 7.95
N ASN A 139 -3.84 3.05 6.63
CA ASN A 139 -4.26 4.25 5.93
C ASN A 139 -5.59 3.95 5.22
N ALA A 140 -6.68 4.60 5.62
CA ALA A 140 -8.02 4.29 5.12
C ALA A 140 -8.14 4.43 3.59
N GLU A 141 -7.44 5.41 3.00
CA GLU A 141 -7.40 5.63 1.55
C GLU A 141 -6.84 4.43 0.75
N GLU A 142 -6.07 3.55 1.39
CA GLU A 142 -5.52 2.34 0.75
C GLU A 142 -6.58 1.27 0.46
N GLU A 143 -7.76 1.36 1.07
CA GLU A 143 -8.91 0.51 0.71
C GLU A 143 -9.28 0.68 -0.77
N VAL A 144 -9.25 1.93 -1.27
CA VAL A 144 -9.55 2.21 -2.69
C VAL A 144 -8.46 1.66 -3.60
N PHE A 145 -7.19 1.71 -3.19
CA PHE A 145 -6.10 1.08 -3.95
C PHE A 145 -6.27 -0.45 -4.01
N ASP A 146 -6.71 -1.06 -2.90
CA ASP A 146 -6.98 -2.50 -2.84
C ASP A 146 -8.12 -2.92 -3.76
N GLU A 147 -9.21 -2.15 -3.79
CA GLU A 147 -10.36 -2.38 -4.68
C GLU A 147 -9.98 -2.26 -6.16
N GLU A 148 -9.16 -1.26 -6.52
CA GLU A 148 -8.77 -0.99 -7.90
C GLU A 148 -7.58 -1.81 -8.40
N SER A 149 -6.94 -2.59 -7.52
CA SER A 149 -5.79 -3.43 -7.88
C SER A 149 -6.14 -4.50 -8.92
N ASP A 150 -5.23 -4.75 -9.86
CA ASP A 150 -5.40 -5.79 -10.87
C ASP A 150 -5.05 -7.18 -10.33
N LEU A 151 -4.01 -7.23 -9.50
CA LEU A 151 -3.53 -8.42 -8.82
C LEU A 151 -3.08 -8.02 -7.42
N LYS A 152 -3.33 -8.89 -6.44
CA LYS A 152 -2.90 -8.68 -5.07
C LYS A 152 -2.60 -10.01 -4.38
N PHE A 153 -1.58 -10.00 -3.55
CA PHE A 153 -1.26 -11.10 -2.64
C PHE A 153 -0.82 -10.52 -1.30
N GLU A 154 -0.85 -11.33 -0.25
CA GLU A 154 -0.63 -10.86 1.11
C GLU A 154 0.13 -11.88 1.94
N PHE A 155 0.79 -11.39 2.98
CA PHE A 155 1.56 -12.20 3.90
C PHE A 155 1.46 -11.65 5.32
N SER A 156 1.49 -12.56 6.29
CA SER A 156 1.43 -12.21 7.71
C SER A 156 2.81 -11.76 8.18
N VAL A 157 2.87 -10.65 8.90
CA VAL A 157 4.12 -10.17 9.53
C VAL A 157 4.10 -10.37 11.04
N LYS A 158 3.21 -11.24 11.54
CA LYS A 158 3.04 -11.52 12.97
C LYS A 158 4.34 -11.94 13.68
N ASN A 159 5.21 -12.67 12.99
CA ASN A 159 6.46 -13.17 13.54
C ASN A 159 7.64 -12.20 13.36
N GLU A 160 7.47 -11.15 12.54
CA GLU A 160 8.50 -10.15 12.22
C GLU A 160 8.24 -8.80 12.89
N SER A 161 7.03 -8.60 13.45
CA SER A 161 6.65 -7.40 14.17
C SER A 161 7.25 -7.38 15.57
N ASP A 162 8.54 -7.04 15.67
CA ASP A 162 9.26 -6.80 16.94
C ASP A 162 9.12 -5.34 17.43
N SER A 163 8.11 -4.59 16.93
CA SER A 163 7.96 -3.16 17.18
C SER A 163 6.86 -2.82 18.17
N GLY A 164 7.27 -2.39 19.36
CA GLY A 164 6.47 -1.81 20.45
C GLY A 164 5.77 -0.49 20.11
N MET A 165 5.16 -0.40 18.94
CA MET A 165 4.26 0.68 18.50
C MET A 165 2.85 0.18 18.19
N VAL A 166 2.62 -1.14 18.24
CA VAL A 166 1.28 -1.71 18.40
C VAL A 166 1.02 -1.75 19.89
N GLY A 167 0.59 -0.60 20.42
CA GLY A 167 0.31 -0.45 21.85
C GLY A 167 -0.63 -1.53 22.35
N GLY A 168 -0.44 -1.91 23.61
CA GLY A 168 -1.38 -2.71 24.40
C GLY A 168 -2.69 -1.96 24.62
N TRP A 169 -3.44 -1.71 23.55
CA TRP A 169 -4.75 -1.07 23.53
C TRP A 169 -5.73 -1.93 22.74
N MET A 170 -5.82 -3.20 23.09
CA MET A 170 -7.10 -3.90 23.04
C MET A 170 -7.28 -4.59 24.39
N GLU A 171 -7.61 -3.78 25.39
CA GLU A 171 -8.11 -4.25 26.70
C GLU A 171 -9.50 -4.90 26.60
N ASP A 172 -10.04 -5.13 25.39
CA ASP A 172 -11.26 -5.92 25.18
C ASP A 172 -11.25 -6.67 23.82
N ASP A 173 -10.84 -7.94 23.89
CA ASP A 173 -11.46 -9.10 23.21
C ASP A 173 -11.39 -9.27 21.67
N ALA A 174 -10.40 -8.71 20.95
CA ALA A 174 -10.04 -9.23 19.62
C ALA A 174 -8.54 -9.09 19.29
N THR A 175 -7.83 -10.21 19.18
CA THR A 175 -6.45 -10.19 18.67
C THR A 175 -6.47 -9.96 17.16
N MET A 176 -5.98 -8.80 16.72
CA MET A 176 -5.76 -8.53 15.30
C MET A 176 -4.37 -9.01 14.87
N THR A 177 -4.29 -9.66 13.72
CA THR A 177 -3.01 -10.11 13.13
C THR A 177 -2.55 -9.10 12.08
N PRO A 178 -1.30 -8.60 12.14
CA PRO A 178 -0.77 -7.67 11.14
C PRO A 178 -0.37 -8.40 9.86
N TYR A 179 -0.75 -7.82 8.73
CA TYR A 179 -0.45 -8.28 7.39
C TYR A 179 0.16 -7.17 6.55
N ARG A 180 0.84 -7.58 5.49
CA ARG A 180 1.18 -6.72 4.36
C ARG A 180 0.50 -7.28 3.12
N ARG A 181 0.01 -6.38 2.28
CA ARG A 181 -0.60 -6.74 1.01
C ARG A 181 0.09 -5.99 -0.11
N VAL A 182 0.61 -6.73 -1.07
CA VAL A 182 1.24 -6.18 -2.28
C VAL A 182 0.14 -6.03 -3.33
N LEU A 183 -0.04 -4.81 -3.80
CA LEU A 183 -1.02 -4.42 -4.81
C LEU A 183 -0.29 -4.11 -6.11
N ILE A 184 -0.75 -4.68 -7.21
CA ILE A 184 -0.26 -4.40 -8.57
C ILE A 184 -1.37 -3.69 -9.31
N ILE A 185 -1.08 -2.49 -9.81
CA ILE A 185 -2.08 -1.55 -10.31
C ILE A 185 -1.64 -1.00 -11.66
N SER A 186 -2.47 -1.15 -12.68
CA SER A 186 -2.25 -0.54 -14.00
C SER A 186 -2.18 0.98 -13.85
N ALA A 187 -1.14 1.60 -14.41
CA ALA A 187 -0.92 3.04 -14.24
C ALA A 187 -2.07 3.90 -14.79
N SER A 188 -2.83 3.38 -15.76
CA SER A 188 -4.04 4.03 -16.30
C SER A 188 -5.17 4.20 -15.28
N LYS A 189 -5.17 3.46 -14.16
CA LYS A 189 -6.19 3.58 -13.11
C LYS A 189 -5.92 4.70 -12.12
N MET A 190 -4.74 5.35 -12.16
CA MET A 190 -4.34 6.31 -11.13
C MET A 190 -5.33 7.47 -10.98
N ASP A 191 -5.78 8.07 -12.10
CA ASP A 191 -6.77 9.16 -12.05
C ASP A 191 -8.10 8.72 -11.45
N THR A 192 -8.55 7.48 -11.77
CA THR A 192 -9.76 6.88 -11.21
C THR A 192 -9.62 6.63 -9.72
N ILE A 193 -8.47 6.09 -9.27
CA ILE A 193 -8.18 5.86 -7.86
C ILE A 193 -8.20 7.17 -7.09
N ILE A 194 -7.51 8.21 -7.56
CA ILE A 194 -7.48 9.52 -6.92
C ILE A 194 -8.90 10.09 -6.79
N SER A 195 -9.72 9.97 -7.84
CA SER A 195 -11.11 10.43 -7.83
C SER A 195 -11.97 9.67 -6.82
N LYS A 196 -11.78 8.35 -6.71
CA LYS A 196 -12.49 7.50 -5.74
C LYS A 196 -12.04 7.78 -4.31
N ILE A 197 -10.74 7.95 -4.06
CA ILE A 197 -10.22 8.36 -2.75
C ILE A 197 -10.85 9.69 -2.33
N ASN A 198 -10.89 10.67 -3.25
CA ASN A 198 -11.53 11.96 -2.97
C ASN A 198 -13.02 11.82 -2.60
N ALA A 199 -13.75 10.88 -3.20
CA ALA A 199 -15.14 10.61 -2.84
C ALA A 199 -15.30 9.77 -1.55
N PHE A 200 -14.26 9.02 -1.16
CA PHE A 200 -14.26 8.16 0.02
C PHE A 200 -13.94 8.95 1.30
N VAL A 201 -13.04 9.95 1.21
CA VAL A 201 -12.54 10.71 2.37
C VAL A 201 -13.30 12.01 2.64
N ASN A 202 -14.18 12.44 1.72
CA ASN A 202 -15.01 13.65 1.84
C ASN A 202 -16.50 13.30 1.84
#